data_AF-A0A1U7LN14-F1
#
_entry.id   AF-A0A1U7LN14-F1
#
_cell.length_a   1.000
_cell.length_b   1.000
_cell.length_c   1.000
_cell.angle_alpha   90.00
_cell.angle_beta   90.00
_cell.angle_gamma   90.00
#
_symmetry.space_group_name_H-M   'P 1'
#
loop_
_entity.id
_entity.type
_entity.pdbx_description
1 polymer ?
#
loop_
_entity_poly.entity_id
_entity_poly.type
_entity_poly.pdbx_seq_one_letter_code
_entity_poly.pdbx_strand_id
1 'polypeptide(L)'
;MSSEDIAELNKMQADSVPRKLINVASLPAPTFRFLLSCLEARLALLKPDVIVGLEARGFLFGPSLALSLNCAFVPIRKGGKLPGKCLQSIYQKEYGEDIFEIQEHSIKPGQRVIIVDDILATGMEKQPTD
;
A
#
# COMPACT_ATOMS: atom_id res chain seq x y z
N MET A 1 8.53 22.35 25.51
CA MET A 1 9.42 22.20 24.35
C MET A 1 9.59 23.58 23.76
N SER A 2 10.83 24.00 23.60
CA SER A 2 11.18 25.30 23.03
C SER A 2 10.82 25.34 21.54
N SER A 3 10.66 26.52 20.97
CA SER A 3 10.45 26.70 19.53
C SER A 3 11.61 26.14 18.69
N GLU A 4 12.80 26.06 19.28
CA GLU A 4 14.00 25.49 18.69
C GLU A 4 13.94 23.96 18.64
N ASP A 5 13.39 23.31 19.68
CA ASP A 5 13.18 21.84 19.72
C ASP A 5 12.21 21.39 18.62
N ILE A 6 11.18 22.20 18.33
CA ILE A 6 10.20 21.93 17.27
C ILE A 6 10.83 22.11 15.89
N ALA A 7 11.68 23.13 15.71
CA ALA A 7 12.42 23.33 14.47
C ALA A 7 13.41 22.18 14.19
N GLU A 8 14.07 21.68 15.23
CA GLU A 8 15.02 20.56 15.14
C GLU A 8 14.31 19.22 14.85
N LEU A 9 13.14 18.97 15.47
CA LEU A 9 12.28 17.81 15.14
C LEU A 9 11.76 17.87 13.69
N ASN A 10 11.36 19.05 13.21
CA ASN A 10 10.94 19.23 11.82
C ASN A 10 12.11 19.06 10.85
N LYS A 11 13.32 19.47 11.24
CA LYS A 11 14.55 19.25 10.46
C LYS A 11 14.93 17.77 10.39
N MET A 12 14.75 17.02 11.48
CA MET A 12 14.94 15.56 11.50
C MET A 12 13.89 14.80 10.67
N GLN A 13 12.67 15.33 10.51
CA GLN A 13 11.68 14.79 9.58
C GLN A 13 11.94 15.19 8.11
N ALA A 14 12.59 16.34 7.89
CA ALA A 14 12.98 16.84 6.57
C ALA A 14 14.29 16.23 6.04
N ASP A 15 15.18 15.76 6.92
CA ASP A 15 16.40 15.02 6.59
C ASP A 15 16.04 13.60 6.13
N SER A 16 15.52 13.58 4.91
CA SER A 16 15.46 12.51 3.93
C SER A 16 16.12 11.19 4.37
N VAL A 17 15.31 10.27 4.88
CA VAL A 17 15.53 8.85 4.52
C VAL A 17 15.56 8.86 2.99
N PRO A 18 16.70 8.56 2.34
CA PRO A 18 16.74 8.55 0.90
C PRO A 18 15.66 7.56 0.48
N ARG A 19 14.60 8.06 -0.18
CA ARG A 19 13.60 7.23 -0.84
C ARG A 19 14.38 6.47 -1.91
N LYS A 20 14.96 5.34 -1.53
CA LYS A 20 15.58 4.41 -2.46
C LYS A 20 14.42 3.90 -3.31
N LEU A 21 14.20 4.60 -4.42
CA LEU A 21 13.22 4.25 -5.42
C LEU A 21 13.73 2.96 -6.05
N ILE A 22 13.38 1.82 -5.46
CA ILE A 22 13.58 0.54 -6.12
C ILE A 22 12.63 0.57 -7.31
N ASN A 23 13.17 0.78 -8.51
CA ASN A 23 12.39 0.63 -9.73
C ASN A 23 12.16 -0.85 -9.97
N VAL A 24 11.14 -1.39 -9.30
CA VAL A 24 10.73 -2.80 -9.41
C VAL A 24 10.44 -3.15 -10.86
N ALA A 25 9.90 -2.22 -11.64
CA ALA A 25 9.56 -2.44 -13.04
C ALA A 25 10.79 -2.63 -13.96
N SER A 26 11.99 -2.20 -13.54
CA SER A 26 13.23 -2.42 -14.30
C SER A 26 14.06 -3.59 -13.79
N LEU A 27 13.57 -4.38 -12.83
CA LEU A 27 14.31 -5.53 -12.33
C LEU A 27 14.43 -6.61 -13.42
N PRO A 28 15.62 -7.20 -13.62
CA PRO A 28 15.75 -8.39 -14.45
C PRO A 28 14.80 -9.49 -13.98
N ALA A 29 14.25 -10.25 -14.92
CA ALA A 29 13.27 -11.31 -14.60
C ALA A 29 13.74 -12.29 -13.50
N PRO A 30 15.01 -12.74 -13.44
CA PRO A 30 15.48 -13.60 -12.34
C PRO A 30 15.43 -12.92 -10.97
N THR A 31 15.78 -11.64 -10.91
CA THR A 31 15.75 -10.84 -9.68
C THR A 31 14.33 -10.62 -9.20
N PHE A 32 13.42 -10.26 -10.12
CA PHE A 32 12.01 -10.09 -9.80
C PHE A 32 11.37 -11.38 -9.32
N ARG A 33 11.69 -12.51 -9.97
CA ARG A 33 11.25 -13.84 -9.55
C ARG A 33 11.76 -14.17 -8.14
N PHE A 34 13.04 -13.97 -7.87
CA PHE A 34 13.62 -14.21 -6.55
C PHE A 34 12.94 -13.38 -5.45
N LEU A 35 12.70 -12.09 -5.72
CA LEU A 35 11.96 -11.22 -4.81
C LEU A 35 10.55 -11.76 -4.52
N LEU A 36 9.79 -12.13 -5.55
CA LEU A 36 8.46 -12.72 -5.39
C LEU A 36 8.51 -14.01 -4.56
N SER A 37 9.49 -14.89 -4.80
CA SER A 37 9.66 -16.12 -4.02
C SER A 37 9.92 -15.86 -2.54
N CYS A 38 10.73 -14.84 -2.22
CA CYS A 38 11.00 -14.45 -0.84
C CYS A 38 9.73 -13.90 -0.15
N LEU A 39 8.97 -13.06 -0.85
CA LEU A 39 7.71 -12.52 -0.33
C LEU A 39 6.70 -13.65 -0.11
N GLU A 40 6.49 -14.49 -1.12
CA GLU A 40 5.60 -15.65 -1.05
C GLU A 40 5.91 -16.54 0.16
N ALA A 41 7.17 -16.94 0.34
CA ALA A 41 7.58 -17.79 1.47
C ALA A 41 7.22 -17.16 2.82
N ARG A 42 7.34 -15.83 2.95
CA ARG A 42 6.98 -15.10 4.17
C ARG A 42 5.46 -15.00 4.37
N LEU A 43 4.72 -14.73 3.29
CA LEU A 43 3.27 -14.52 3.31
C LEU A 43 2.50 -15.84 3.46
N ALA A 44 3.00 -16.95 2.94
CA ALA A 44 2.38 -18.27 3.06
C ALA A 44 2.17 -18.68 4.53
N LEU A 45 3.07 -18.27 5.42
CA LEU A 45 2.96 -18.50 6.87
C LEU A 45 1.73 -17.82 7.48
N LEU A 46 1.24 -16.75 6.86
CA LEU A 46 0.08 -15.98 7.32
C LEU A 46 -1.24 -16.50 6.73
N LYS A 47 -1.17 -17.41 5.74
CA LYS A 47 -2.31 -18.01 5.04
C LYS A 47 -3.33 -16.96 4.57
N PRO A 48 -2.95 -15.98 3.72
CA PRO A 48 -3.88 -14.93 3.29
C PRO A 48 -5.06 -15.49 2.52
N ASP A 49 -6.24 -14.95 2.76
CA ASP A 49 -7.44 -15.20 1.94
C ASP A 49 -7.56 -14.16 0.81
N VAL A 50 -6.97 -12.97 1.01
CA VAL A 50 -6.98 -11.86 0.05
C VAL A 50 -5.64 -11.11 0.07
N ILE A 51 -5.07 -10.86 -1.11
CA ILE A 51 -4.03 -9.86 -1.32
C ILE A 51 -4.68 -8.58 -1.86
N VAL A 52 -4.41 -7.46 -1.21
CA VAL A 52 -4.85 -6.13 -1.64
C VAL A 52 -3.66 -5.37 -2.18
N GLY A 53 -3.78 -4.82 -3.39
CA GLY A 53 -2.77 -3.93 -3.98
C GLY A 53 -3.25 -2.49 -4.01
N LEU A 54 -2.38 -1.55 -3.68
CA LEU A 54 -2.63 -0.11 -3.89
C LEU A 54 -2.18 0.33 -5.28
N GLU A 55 -3.02 1.10 -5.97
CA GLU A 55 -2.66 1.65 -7.28
C GLU A 55 -1.48 2.62 -7.19
N ALA A 56 -0.50 2.60 -8.10
CA ALA A 56 -0.28 1.60 -9.16
C ALA A 56 0.79 0.57 -8.77
N ARG A 57 1.68 0.91 -7.83
CA ARG A 57 2.92 0.16 -7.61
C ARG A 57 2.71 -1.13 -6.84
N GLY A 58 1.72 -1.19 -5.96
CA GLY A 58 1.27 -2.46 -5.36
C GLY A 58 0.83 -3.50 -6.39
N PHE A 59 0.40 -3.07 -7.59
CA PHE A 59 0.02 -3.99 -8.66
C PHE A 59 1.21 -4.68 -9.34
N LEU A 60 2.44 -4.20 -9.10
CA LEU A 60 3.64 -4.89 -9.56
C LEU A 60 3.80 -6.24 -8.87
N PHE A 61 3.27 -6.41 -7.66
CA PHE A 61 3.41 -7.63 -6.86
C PHE A 61 2.10 -8.37 -6.62
N GLY A 62 1.04 -7.61 -6.32
CA GLY A 62 -0.21 -8.13 -5.76
C GLY A 62 -0.82 -9.29 -6.56
N PRO A 63 -1.07 -9.15 -7.87
CA PRO A 63 -1.64 -10.22 -8.68
C PRO A 63 -0.78 -11.50 -8.70
N SER A 64 0.55 -11.34 -8.83
CA SER A 64 1.49 -12.46 -8.86
C SER A 64 1.53 -13.20 -7.53
N LEU A 65 1.50 -12.47 -6.40
CA LEU A 65 1.47 -13.05 -5.06
C LEU A 65 0.14 -13.75 -4.78
N ALA A 66 -0.98 -13.14 -5.15
CA ALA A 66 -2.31 -13.73 -4.99
C ALA A 66 -2.43 -15.05 -5.77
N LEU A 67 -1.93 -15.07 -7.01
CA LEU A 67 -1.89 -16.26 -7.85
C LEU A 67 -1.04 -17.37 -7.21
N SER A 68 0.17 -17.05 -6.73
CA SER A 68 1.06 -18.04 -6.12
C SER A 68 0.51 -18.60 -4.80
N LEU A 69 -0.11 -17.76 -3.99
CA LEU A 69 -0.69 -18.11 -2.70
C LEU A 69 -2.11 -18.70 -2.81
N ASN A 70 -2.62 -18.84 -4.04
CA ASN A 70 -3.97 -19.34 -4.34
C ASN A 70 -5.07 -18.62 -3.54
N CYS A 71 -5.05 -17.30 -3.57
CA CYS A 71 -6.02 -16.45 -2.88
C CYS A 71 -6.51 -15.30 -3.77
N ALA A 72 -7.52 -14.56 -3.31
CA ALA A 72 -8.10 -13.50 -4.11
C ALA A 72 -7.14 -12.30 -4.24
N PHE A 73 -7.16 -11.62 -5.38
CA PHE A 73 -6.56 -10.30 -5.52
C PHE A 73 -7.66 -9.23 -5.56
N VAL A 74 -7.50 -8.17 -4.77
CA VAL A 74 -8.44 -7.04 -4.74
C VAL A 74 -7.68 -5.72 -4.94
N PRO A 75 -8.00 -4.94 -5.99
CA PRO A 75 -7.37 -3.65 -6.20
C PRO A 75 -8.03 -2.56 -5.34
N ILE A 76 -7.20 -1.69 -4.75
CA ILE A 76 -7.60 -0.36 -4.30
C ILE A 76 -7.08 0.64 -5.33
N ARG A 77 -7.97 1.53 -5.79
CA ARG A 77 -7.68 2.50 -6.86
C ARG A 77 -8.03 3.91 -6.48
N LYS A 78 -7.58 4.89 -7.24
CA LYS A 78 -8.10 6.26 -7.12
C LYS A 78 -9.58 6.33 -7.51
N GLY A 79 -10.28 7.33 -6.98
CA GLY A 79 -11.69 7.61 -7.25
C GLY A 79 -12.10 7.54 -8.72
N GLY A 80 -13.22 6.86 -9.00
CA GLY A 80 -13.84 6.74 -10.32
C GLY A 80 -13.16 5.74 -11.27
N LYS A 81 -12.23 4.90 -10.79
CA LYS A 81 -11.50 3.93 -11.63
C LYS A 81 -12.04 2.51 -11.56
N LEU A 82 -12.82 2.18 -10.53
CA LEU A 82 -13.41 0.85 -10.38
C LEU A 82 -14.87 0.86 -10.89
N PRO A 83 -15.32 -0.22 -11.55
CA PRO A 83 -16.70 -0.31 -12.01
C PRO A 83 -17.64 -0.68 -10.86
N GLY A 84 -18.91 -0.31 -10.99
CA GLY A 84 -19.96 -0.68 -10.03
C GLY A 84 -19.89 0.09 -8.72
N LYS A 85 -20.45 -0.51 -7.66
CA LYS A 85 -20.49 0.12 -6.33
C LYS A 85 -19.14 -0.02 -5.63
N CYS A 86 -18.65 1.09 -5.09
CA CYS A 86 -17.37 1.15 -4.37
C CYS A 86 -17.55 1.80 -3.00
N LEU A 87 -16.79 1.32 -2.03
CA LEU A 87 -16.53 2.01 -0.76
C LEU A 87 -15.39 3.00 -0.99
N GLN A 88 -15.50 4.19 -0.40
CA GLN A 88 -14.53 5.27 -0.56
C GLN A 88 -13.84 5.58 0.77
N SER A 89 -12.54 5.90 0.70
CA SER A 89 -11.77 6.47 1.80
C SER A 89 -11.14 7.78 1.33
N ILE A 90 -11.38 8.86 2.07
CA ILE A 90 -10.88 10.21 1.75
C ILE A 90 -9.69 10.49 2.65
N TYR A 91 -8.55 10.82 2.03
CA TYR A 91 -7.34 11.25 2.71
C TYR A 91 -7.08 12.73 2.46
N GLN A 92 -7.03 13.50 3.54
CA GLN A 92 -6.67 14.92 3.52
C GLN A 92 -5.16 15.07 3.36
N LYS A 93 -4.75 15.87 2.38
CA LYS A 93 -3.35 16.28 2.18
C LYS A 93 -3.17 17.73 2.59
N GLU A 94 -1.92 18.20 2.60
CA GLU A 94 -1.60 19.61 2.80
C GLU A 94 -2.30 20.53 1.79
N TYR A 95 -2.49 20.03 0.56
CA TYR A 95 -3.20 20.73 -0.50
C TYR A 95 -4.17 19.77 -1.21
N GLY A 96 -5.39 19.67 -0.67
CA GLY A 96 -6.50 18.93 -1.29
C GLY A 96 -6.72 17.52 -0.73
N GLU A 97 -7.58 16.76 -1.41
CA GLU A 97 -8.02 15.43 -0.99
C GLU A 97 -7.65 14.38 -2.04
N ASP A 98 -7.24 13.20 -1.58
CA ASP A 98 -7.20 11.99 -2.41
C ASP A 98 -8.33 11.06 -1.98
N ILE A 99 -9.02 10.50 -2.97
CA ILE A 99 -10.07 9.50 -2.75
C ILE A 99 -9.54 8.15 -3.25
N PHE A 100 -9.58 7.16 -2.38
CA PHE A 100 -9.30 5.77 -2.71
C PHE A 100 -10.59 4.94 -2.66
N GLU A 101 -10.70 3.98 -3.56
CA GLU A 101 -11.87 3.15 -3.77
C GLU A 101 -11.53 1.67 -3.75
N ILE A 102 -12.45 0.90 -3.21
CA ILE A 102 -12.48 -0.56 -3.27
C ILE A 102 -13.90 -1.01 -3.62
N GLN A 103 -14.07 -2.01 -4.49
CA GLN A 103 -15.40 -2.50 -4.83
C GLN A 103 -16.12 -3.07 -3.59
N GLU A 104 -17.40 -2.78 -3.46
CA GLU A 104 -18.24 -3.30 -2.37
C GLU A 104 -18.25 -4.84 -2.39
N HIS A 105 -18.21 -5.47 -1.22
CA HIS A 105 -18.18 -6.92 -1.04
C HIS A 105 -16.96 -7.66 -1.62
N SER A 106 -15.91 -6.93 -2.05
CA SER A 106 -14.65 -7.53 -2.49
C SER A 106 -13.88 -8.23 -1.35
N ILE A 107 -14.12 -7.80 -0.11
CA ILE A 107 -13.61 -8.41 1.13
C ILE A 107 -14.79 -8.76 2.02
N LYS A 108 -14.78 -9.98 2.57
CA LYS A 108 -15.79 -10.52 3.47
C LYS A 108 -15.28 -10.54 4.91
N PRO A 109 -16.17 -10.37 5.91
CA PRO A 109 -15.80 -10.53 7.32
C PRO A 109 -15.08 -11.86 7.59
N GLY A 110 -14.01 -11.81 8.36
CA GLY A 110 -13.20 -12.98 8.74
C GLY A 110 -12.10 -13.37 7.74
N GLN A 111 -12.01 -12.74 6.57
CA GLN A 111 -10.89 -12.96 5.64
C GLN A 111 -9.59 -12.33 6.17
N ARG A 112 -8.49 -13.06 6.07
CA ARG A 112 -7.14 -12.54 6.32
C ARG A 112 -6.66 -11.78 5.10
N VAL A 113 -6.53 -10.46 5.25
CA VAL A 113 -6.15 -9.53 4.20
C VAL A 113 -4.70 -9.12 4.37
N ILE A 114 -3.91 -9.18 3.29
CA ILE A 114 -2.55 -8.64 3.24
C ILE A 114 -2.50 -7.52 2.21
N ILE A 115 -2.13 -6.32 2.65
CA ILE A 115 -1.91 -5.17 1.76
C ILE A 115 -0.46 -5.18 1.30
N VAL A 116 -0.25 -5.01 0.00
CA VAL A 116 1.07 -4.97 -0.63
C VAL A 116 1.26 -3.67 -1.39
N ASP A 117 2.37 -3.00 -1.11
CA ASP A 117 2.87 -1.85 -1.87
C ASP A 117 4.41 -1.88 -1.90
N ASP A 118 5.01 -1.13 -2.81
CA ASP A 118 6.47 -1.10 -2.97
C ASP A 118 7.18 -0.27 -1.89
N ILE A 119 6.52 0.76 -1.35
CA ILE A 119 7.05 1.64 -0.33
C ILE A 119 5.99 1.85 0.74
N LEU A 120 6.35 1.57 1.98
CA LEU A 120 5.60 2.05 3.14
C LEU A 120 6.07 3.46 3.45
N ALA A 121 5.28 4.46 3.07
CA ALA A 121 5.41 5.82 3.60
C ALA A 121 4.47 5.95 4.80
N THR A 122 4.90 6.65 5.84
CA THR A 122 4.02 6.98 6.98
C THR A 122 2.84 7.79 6.44
N GLY A 123 1.65 7.17 6.37
CA GLY A 123 0.41 7.91 6.20
C GLY A 123 0.22 8.76 7.43
N MET A 124 0.42 10.08 7.33
CA MET A 124 0.06 10.96 8.43
C MET A 124 -1.46 11.03 8.47
N GLU A 125 -2.05 10.28 9.39
CA GLU A 125 -3.46 10.43 9.75
C GLU A 125 -3.56 11.65 10.67
N LYS A 126 -4.05 12.79 10.15
CA LYS A 126 -4.57 13.83 11.03
C LYS A 126 -5.86 13.26 11.61
N GLN A 127 -5.86 12.91 12.89
CA GLN A 127 -7.10 12.63 13.59
C GLN A 127 -8.03 13.84 13.47
N PRO A 128 -9.35 13.65 13.30
CA PRO A 128 -10.30 14.73 13.41
C PRO A 128 -10.10 15.38 14.78
N THR A 129 -9.74 16.66 14.81
CA THR A 129 -9.81 17.43 16.04
C THR A 129 -11.27 17.77 16.27
N ASP A 130 -11.81 17.31 17.40
CA ASP A 130 -13.15 17.69 17.91
C ASP A 130 -13.36 19.22 17.94
#